data_AF-A0ABD5AZE1-F1
#
_entry.id   AF-A0ABD5AZE1-F1
#
_cell.length_a   1.000
_cell.length_b   1.000
_cell.length_c   1.000
_cell.angle_alpha   90.00
_cell.angle_beta   90.00
_cell.angle_gamma   90.00
#
_symmetry.space_group_name_H-M   'P 1'
#
loop_
_entity.id
_entity.type
_entity.pdbx_description
1 polymer ?
#
loop_
_entity_poly.entity_id
_entity_poly.type
_entity_poly.pdbx_seq_one_letter_code
_entity_poly.pdbx_strand_id
1 'polypeptide(L)'
;MTRKQIHFNGFVQNSPAPHAAGLWKHPKDKGATHHNLKYWTDIAQTLERGLFDGIFIADVLGTYSVYNQSHDAAVKHAVQLPAHDPIPLVSAIAAVTEHIGIAPTVSTTYAQPYKLARQLSTLDHLTNGRLGWNVVTSYLES
;
A
#
# COMPACT_ATOMS: atom_id res chain seq x y z
N MET A 1 12.08 -31.69 13.55
CA MET A 1 10.96 -30.83 13.11
C MET A 1 11.49 -29.42 12.96
N THR A 2 11.29 -28.77 11.82
CA THR A 2 11.65 -27.35 11.66
C THR A 2 10.73 -26.49 12.53
N ARG A 3 11.33 -25.54 13.26
CA ARG A 3 10.57 -24.62 14.14
C ARG A 3 9.81 -23.63 13.27
N LYS A 4 8.48 -23.60 13.41
CA LYS A 4 7.63 -22.63 12.69
C LYS A 4 8.01 -21.20 13.08
N GLN A 5 8.15 -20.34 12.08
CA GLN A 5 8.37 -18.90 12.25
C GLN A 5 7.04 -18.17 12.06
N ILE A 6 6.91 -17.01 12.71
CA ILE A 6 5.81 -16.08 12.42
C ILE A 6 6.24 -15.23 11.22
N HIS A 7 5.36 -15.09 10.24
CA HIS A 7 5.58 -14.19 9.11
C HIS A 7 5.17 -12.77 9.47
N PHE A 8 6.00 -11.79 9.12
CA PHE A 8 5.78 -10.37 9.41
C PHE A 8 5.61 -9.57 8.12
N ASN A 9 4.49 -8.86 8.02
CA ASN A 9 4.21 -7.92 6.93
C ASN A 9 4.11 -6.48 7.45
N GLY A 10 4.76 -5.55 6.75
CA GLY A 10 4.61 -4.12 6.98
C GLY A 10 3.32 -3.63 6.35
N PHE A 11 2.33 -3.27 7.16
CA PHE A 11 1.03 -2.79 6.68
C PHE A 11 1.07 -1.27 6.46
N VAL A 12 0.89 -0.87 5.20
CA VAL A 12 0.94 0.52 4.76
C VAL A 12 -0.17 0.78 3.73
N GLN A 13 -0.41 2.05 3.40
CA GLN A 13 -1.26 2.48 2.30
C GLN A 13 -0.74 3.82 1.81
N ASN A 14 -0.85 4.08 0.51
CA ASN A 14 -0.30 5.29 -0.11
C ASN A 14 -1.18 6.53 0.16
N SER A 15 -1.22 6.92 1.43
CA SER A 15 -2.02 7.99 2.02
C SER A 15 -1.36 8.48 3.32
N PRO A 16 -1.65 9.70 3.82
CA PRO A 16 -0.97 10.25 5.00
C PRO A 16 -1.11 9.47 6.30
N ALA A 17 -2.32 9.02 6.68
CA ALA A 17 -2.54 8.29 7.93
C ALA A 17 -3.65 7.23 7.79
N PRO A 18 -3.37 6.10 7.14
CA PRO A 18 -4.40 5.15 6.75
C PRO A 18 -5.03 4.35 7.91
N HIS A 19 -4.30 4.17 9.02
CA HIS A 19 -4.71 3.28 10.12
C HIS A 19 -5.00 4.00 11.44
N ALA A 20 -4.36 5.15 11.67
CA ALA A 20 -4.46 5.90 12.91
C ALA A 20 -4.76 7.37 12.62
N ALA A 21 -6.06 7.70 12.56
CA ALA A 21 -6.52 9.03 12.22
C ALA A 21 -5.91 10.10 13.15
N GLY A 22 -5.38 11.17 12.54
CA GLY A 22 -4.78 12.29 13.25
C GLY A 22 -3.29 12.13 13.62
N LEU A 23 -2.71 10.92 13.57
CA LEU A 23 -1.27 10.74 13.88
C LEU A 23 -0.34 11.43 12.90
N TRP A 24 -0.79 11.73 11.68
CA TRP A 24 -0.02 12.53 10.71
C TRP A 24 0.40 13.92 11.22
N LYS A 25 -0.24 14.42 12.28
CA LYS A 25 0.11 15.69 12.94
C LYS A 25 1.24 15.55 13.96
N HIS A 26 1.58 14.33 14.37
CA HIS A 26 2.59 14.10 15.37
C HIS A 26 3.98 14.49 14.80
N PRO A 27 4.86 15.22 15.52
CA PRO A 27 6.12 15.74 14.97
C PRO A 27 7.11 14.69 14.45
N LYS A 28 6.95 13.44 14.89
CA LYS A 28 7.78 12.30 14.43
C LYS A 28 7.15 11.51 13.29
N ASP A 29 5.88 11.76 12.98
CA ASP A 29 5.20 11.09 11.89
C ASP A 29 5.67 11.65 10.54
N LYS A 30 5.82 10.79 9.54
CA LYS A 30 6.27 11.15 8.20
C LYS A 30 5.22 10.86 7.13
N GLY A 31 4.03 10.40 7.50
CA GLY A 31 2.99 9.96 6.58
C GLY A 31 2.55 11.05 5.61
N ALA A 32 2.56 12.33 6.03
CA ALA A 32 2.29 13.46 5.13
C ALA A 32 3.28 13.57 3.93
N THR A 33 4.44 12.91 4.00
CA THR A 33 5.45 12.87 2.92
C THR A 33 5.28 11.67 1.97
N HIS A 34 4.17 10.91 2.06
CA HIS A 34 3.90 9.74 1.23
C HIS A 34 3.92 10.00 -0.29
N HIS A 35 3.77 11.25 -0.72
CA HIS A 35 3.89 11.65 -2.13
C HIS A 35 5.33 11.59 -2.66
N ASN A 36 6.34 11.50 -1.79
CA ASN A 36 7.74 11.42 -2.17
C ASN A 36 8.19 9.95 -2.31
N LEU A 37 8.81 9.59 -3.43
CA LEU A 37 9.30 8.23 -3.66
C LEU A 37 10.30 7.76 -2.59
N LYS A 38 11.12 8.67 -2.06
CA LYS A 38 12.12 8.34 -1.03
C LYS A 38 11.48 7.80 0.25
N TYR A 39 10.27 8.27 0.59
CA TYR A 39 9.53 7.77 1.75
C TYR A 39 9.31 6.25 1.64
N TRP A 40 8.93 5.77 0.45
CA TRP A 40 8.65 4.37 0.20
C TRP A 40 9.91 3.52 0.12
N THR A 41 10.96 4.01 -0.54
CA THR A 41 12.24 3.29 -0.59
C THR A 41 12.87 3.14 0.80
N ASP A 42 12.78 4.18 1.64
CA ASP A 42 13.31 4.14 3.02
C ASP A 42 12.53 3.15 3.90
N ILE A 43 11.19 3.07 3.74
CA ILE A 43 10.36 2.08 4.44
C ILE A 43 10.74 0.67 4.01
N ALA A 44 10.85 0.42 2.70
CA ALA A 44 11.18 -0.89 2.18
C ALA A 44 12.54 -1.39 2.67
N GLN A 45 13.58 -0.57 2.58
CA GLN A 45 14.91 -0.90 3.08
C GLN A 45 14.92 -1.11 4.60
N THR A 46 14.04 -0.42 5.34
CA THR A 46 13.91 -0.60 6.79
C THR A 46 13.26 -1.94 7.13
N LEU A 47 12.19 -2.32 6.43
CA LEU A 47 11.49 -3.58 6.65
C LEU A 47 12.35 -4.78 6.21
N GLU A 48 13.06 -4.67 5.10
CA GLU A 48 13.99 -5.71 4.64
C GLU A 48 15.16 -5.92 5.62
N ARG A 49 15.77 -4.83 6.11
CA ARG A 49 16.76 -4.91 7.19
C ARG A 49 16.19 -5.55 8.47
N GLY A 50 14.88 -5.40 8.69
CA GLY A 50 14.14 -6.01 9.78
C GLY A 50 13.69 -7.46 9.54
N LEU A 51 14.07 -8.08 8.41
CA LEU A 51 13.69 -9.44 8.00
C LEU A 51 12.17 -9.65 7.88
N PHE A 52 11.43 -8.61 7.50
CA PHE A 52 10.03 -8.75 7.14
C PHE A 52 9.87 -9.59 5.86
N ASP A 53 8.83 -10.41 5.82
CA ASP A 53 8.48 -11.22 4.65
C ASP A 53 7.90 -10.37 3.52
N GLY A 54 7.20 -9.27 3.86
CA GLY A 54 6.55 -8.45 2.85
C GLY A 54 6.17 -7.04 3.29
N ILE A 55 5.97 -6.19 2.27
CA ILE A 55 5.21 -4.95 2.34
C ILE A 55 3.80 -5.24 1.82
N PHE A 56 2.78 -4.91 2.61
CA PHE A 56 1.39 -4.96 2.20
C PHE A 56 0.89 -3.53 2.01
N ILE A 57 0.53 -3.17 0.78
CA ILE A 57 0.08 -1.82 0.43
C ILE A 57 -1.44 -1.86 0.20
N ALA A 58 -2.21 -1.43 1.21
CA ALA A 58 -3.65 -1.22 1.10
C ALA A 58 -3.98 -0.10 0.11
N ASP A 59 -5.19 -0.17 -0.44
CA ASP A 59 -5.72 0.82 -1.36
C ASP A 59 -7.25 0.91 -1.26
N VAL A 60 -7.78 2.08 -1.61
CA VAL A 60 -9.20 2.36 -1.78
C VAL A 60 -9.39 3.30 -2.97
N LEU A 61 -10.44 3.05 -3.76
CA LEU A 61 -10.74 3.85 -4.97
C LEU A 61 -11.84 4.90 -4.74
N GLY A 62 -12.55 4.82 -3.61
CA GLY A 62 -13.58 5.78 -3.20
C GLY A 62 -13.17 6.53 -1.93
N THR A 63 -13.93 7.56 -1.57
CA THR A 63 -13.70 8.37 -0.36
C THR A 63 -14.77 8.09 0.69
N TYR A 64 -14.36 7.98 1.95
CA TYR A 64 -15.30 7.79 3.07
C TYR A 64 -16.27 8.98 3.21
N SER A 65 -17.57 8.73 3.02
CA SER A 65 -18.66 9.73 3.11
C SER A 65 -19.82 9.35 4.03
N VAL A 66 -19.84 8.12 4.56
CA VAL A 66 -20.98 7.62 5.36
C VAL A 66 -21.21 8.48 6.61
N TYR A 67 -20.13 8.90 7.27
CA TYR A 67 -20.22 9.76 8.44
C TYR A 67 -20.70 11.16 8.05
N ASN A 68 -21.79 11.62 8.68
CA ASN A 68 -22.47 12.88 8.38
C ASN A 68 -22.87 13.07 6.90
N GLN A 69 -22.96 11.98 6.12
CA GLN A 69 -23.30 12.01 4.69
C GLN A 69 -22.42 13.01 3.91
N SER A 70 -21.14 13.14 4.29
CA SER A 70 -20.20 14.09 3.70
C SER A 70 -18.78 13.56 3.72
N HIS A 71 -18.01 13.91 2.70
CA HIS A 71 -16.57 13.63 2.64
C HIS A 71 -15.75 14.53 3.58
N ASP A 72 -16.34 15.59 4.15
CA ASP A 72 -15.62 16.64 4.88
C ASP A 72 -14.74 16.09 6.01
N ALA A 73 -15.24 15.10 6.76
CA ALA A 73 -14.47 14.49 7.83
C ALA A 73 -13.25 13.74 7.27
N ALA A 74 -13.41 12.98 6.19
CA ALA A 74 -12.32 12.26 5.56
C ALA A 74 -11.25 13.22 5.01
N VAL A 75 -11.68 14.29 4.33
CA VAL A 75 -10.81 15.34 3.79
C VAL A 75 -10.06 16.07 4.91
N LYS A 76 -10.80 16.57 5.91
CA LYS A 76 -10.23 17.37 7.01
C LYS A 76 -9.22 16.58 7.86
N HIS A 77 -9.43 15.28 7.99
CA HIS A 77 -8.63 14.42 8.87
C HIS A 77 -7.67 13.50 8.14
N ALA A 78 -7.61 13.58 6.81
CA ALA A 78 -6.78 12.73 5.94
C ALA A 78 -7.05 11.22 6.13
N VAL A 79 -8.33 10.85 6.26
CA VAL A 79 -8.76 9.46 6.45
C VAL A 79 -8.70 8.76 5.10
N GLN A 80 -7.56 8.11 4.83
CA GLN A 80 -7.27 7.44 3.56
C GLN A 80 -7.40 8.38 2.35
N LEU A 81 -7.17 9.68 2.55
CA LEU A 81 -7.26 10.70 1.52
C LEU A 81 -6.17 11.77 1.74
N PRO A 82 -5.40 12.18 0.71
CA PRO A 82 -5.39 11.61 -0.64
C PRO A 82 -4.91 10.15 -0.66
N ALA A 83 -5.54 9.31 -1.49
CA ALA A 83 -5.10 7.95 -1.78
C ALA A 83 -4.47 7.93 -3.18
N HIS A 84 -3.19 7.57 -3.27
CA HIS A 84 -2.46 7.45 -4.53
C HIS A 84 -2.36 5.98 -4.94
N ASP A 85 -2.23 5.73 -6.24
CA ASP A 85 -2.05 4.39 -6.81
C ASP A 85 -0.85 3.67 -6.15
N PRO A 86 -1.03 2.44 -5.62
CA PRO A 86 0.06 1.66 -5.05
C PRO A 86 0.96 0.99 -6.11
N ILE A 87 0.48 0.80 -7.35
CA ILE A 87 1.20 0.03 -8.36
C ILE A 87 2.57 0.64 -8.73
N PRO A 88 2.72 1.97 -8.96
CA PRO A 88 4.02 2.55 -9.27
C PRO A 88 5.07 2.32 -8.19
N LEU A 89 4.67 2.14 -6.93
CA LEU A 89 5.58 1.90 -5.82
C LEU A 89 6.29 0.54 -5.93
N VAL A 90 5.65 -0.44 -6.56
CA VAL A 90 6.19 -1.81 -6.66
C VAL A 90 7.55 -1.81 -7.33
N SER A 91 7.70 -1.17 -8.50
CA SER A 91 8.98 -1.12 -9.20
C SER A 91 10.04 -0.32 -8.45
N ALA A 92 9.66 0.75 -7.76
CA ALA A 92 10.60 1.55 -6.97
C ALA A 92 11.12 0.79 -5.75
N ILE A 93 10.25 0.07 -5.06
CA ILE A 93 10.62 -0.78 -3.93
C ILE A 93 11.48 -1.95 -4.42
N ALA A 94 11.10 -2.58 -5.53
CA ALA A 94 11.85 -3.69 -6.13
C ALA A 94 13.29 -3.30 -6.46
N ALA A 95 13.51 -2.06 -6.92
CA ALA A 95 14.83 -1.57 -7.31
C ALA A 95 15.80 -1.36 -6.13
N VAL A 96 15.29 -1.26 -4.89
CA VAL A 96 16.10 -1.00 -3.69
C VAL A 96 16.07 -2.13 -2.67
N THR A 97 15.49 -3.27 -3.03
CA THR A 97 15.34 -4.45 -2.17
C THR A 97 15.59 -5.75 -2.93
N GLU A 98 16.02 -6.80 -2.23
CA GLU A 98 16.42 -8.08 -2.83
C GLU A 98 15.46 -9.24 -2.48
N HIS A 99 14.85 -9.24 -1.30
CA HIS A 99 14.14 -10.39 -0.74
C HIS A 99 12.69 -10.10 -0.35
N ILE A 100 12.40 -8.89 0.15
CA ILE A 100 11.07 -8.58 0.68
C ILE A 100 9.98 -8.71 -0.40
N GLY A 101 8.87 -9.36 -0.07
CA GLY A 101 7.69 -9.44 -0.92
C GLY A 101 6.96 -8.09 -1.02
N ILE A 102 6.25 -7.84 -2.12
CA ILE A 102 5.53 -6.59 -2.34
C ILE A 102 4.11 -6.90 -2.78
N ALA A 103 3.11 -6.62 -1.93
CA ALA A 103 1.71 -6.96 -2.17
C ALA A 103 0.85 -5.68 -2.25
N PRO A 104 0.70 -5.06 -3.43
CA PRO A 104 -0.30 -4.02 -3.65
C PRO A 104 -1.72 -4.59 -3.63
N THR A 105 -2.65 -3.75 -3.18
CA THR A 105 -4.09 -3.98 -3.32
C THR A 105 -4.56 -3.46 -4.66
N VAL A 106 -5.31 -4.28 -5.38
CA VAL A 106 -6.02 -3.86 -6.60
C VAL A 106 -7.40 -4.48 -6.60
N SER A 107 -8.44 -3.67 -6.78
CA SER A 107 -9.81 -4.16 -6.80
C SER A 107 -10.19 -4.82 -8.13
N THR A 108 -10.91 -5.94 -8.04
CA THR A 108 -11.54 -6.60 -9.19
C THR A 108 -12.87 -5.96 -9.62
N THR A 109 -13.42 -5.03 -8.84
CA THR A 109 -14.71 -4.39 -9.16
C THR A 109 -14.64 -3.51 -10.41
N TYR A 110 -13.52 -2.80 -10.61
CA TYR A 110 -13.36 -1.82 -11.69
C TYR A 110 -12.22 -2.15 -12.66
N ALA A 111 -11.28 -3.00 -12.26
CA ALA A 111 -10.13 -3.33 -13.10
C ALA A 111 -10.53 -4.28 -14.23
N GLN A 112 -10.16 -3.93 -15.47
CA GLN A 112 -10.32 -4.85 -16.59
C GLN A 112 -9.35 -6.04 -16.43
N PRO A 113 -9.83 -7.30 -16.40
CA PRO A 113 -9.01 -8.44 -15.99
C PRO A 113 -7.75 -8.67 -16.84
N TYR A 114 -7.84 -8.47 -18.15
CA TYR A 114 -6.71 -8.65 -19.06
C TYR A 114 -5.63 -7.59 -18.86
N LYS A 115 -6.03 -6.33 -18.67
CA LYS A 115 -5.09 -5.24 -18.33
C LYS A 115 -4.40 -5.52 -16.99
N LEU A 116 -5.18 -5.94 -15.98
CA LEU A 116 -4.65 -6.25 -14.66
C LEU A 116 -3.68 -7.44 -14.70
N ALA A 117 -4.04 -8.52 -15.39
CA ALA A 117 -3.17 -9.68 -15.55
C ALA A 117 -1.81 -9.29 -16.16
N ARG A 118 -1.82 -8.52 -17.26
CA ARG A 118 -0.57 -8.03 -17.88
C ARG A 118 0.25 -7.15 -16.93
N GLN A 119 -0.41 -6.26 -16.19
CA GLN A 119 0.25 -5.36 -15.23
C GLN A 119 0.92 -6.15 -14.10
N LEU A 120 0.21 -7.10 -13.49
CA LEU A 120 0.76 -7.94 -12.43
C LEU A 120 1.89 -8.85 -12.96
N SER A 121 1.74 -9.50 -14.12
CA SER A 121 2.82 -10.30 -14.71
C SER A 121 4.07 -9.47 -15.01
N THR A 122 3.91 -8.22 -15.46
CA THR A 122 5.05 -7.31 -15.69
C THR A 122 5.78 -7.04 -14.39
N LEU A 123 5.06 -6.72 -13.32
CA LEU A 123 5.65 -6.44 -12.01
C LEU A 123 6.27 -7.69 -11.39
N ASP A 124 5.68 -8.86 -11.57
CA ASP A 124 6.25 -10.12 -11.10
C ASP A 124 7.61 -10.39 -11.74
N HIS A 125 7.74 -10.16 -13.05
CA HIS A 125 9.03 -10.20 -13.74
C HIS A 125 10.03 -9.15 -13.21
N LEU A 126 9.60 -7.89 -13.06
CA LEU A 126 10.48 -6.82 -12.56
C LEU A 126 10.95 -7.02 -11.12
N THR A 127 10.16 -7.73 -10.32
CA THR A 127 10.46 -8.03 -8.92
C THR A 127 11.22 -9.34 -8.73
N ASN A 128 11.44 -10.12 -9.79
CA ASN A 128 11.96 -11.49 -9.76
C ASN A 128 11.12 -12.44 -8.90
N GLY A 129 9.79 -12.43 -9.09
CA GLY A 129 8.89 -13.37 -8.41
C GLY A 129 8.52 -12.98 -6.98
N ARG A 130 8.65 -11.70 -6.60
CA ARG A 130 8.35 -11.19 -5.24
C ARG A 130 7.01 -10.47 -5.16
N LEU A 131 6.22 -10.47 -6.22
CA LEU A 131 4.93 -9.81 -6.24
C LEU A 131 3.86 -10.63 -5.51
N GLY A 132 3.10 -9.99 -4.63
CA GLY A 132 1.81 -10.45 -4.15
C GLY A 132 0.67 -9.63 -4.75
N TRP A 133 -0.56 -10.11 -4.63
CA TRP A 133 -1.75 -9.33 -4.96
C TRP A 133 -2.78 -9.51 -3.86
N ASN A 134 -3.14 -8.41 -3.19
CA ASN A 134 -4.30 -8.39 -2.31
C ASN A 134 -5.57 -8.15 -3.15
N VAL A 135 -6.31 -9.24 -3.42
CA VAL A 135 -7.55 -9.25 -4.20
C VAL A 135 -8.68 -8.68 -3.34
N VAL A 136 -9.36 -7.63 -3.81
CA VAL A 136 -10.48 -7.03 -3.08
C VAL A 136 -11.64 -6.68 -4.01
N THR A 137 -12.85 -6.66 -3.46
CA THR A 137 -14.03 -6.05 -4.08
C THR A 137 -14.29 -4.71 -3.40
N SER A 138 -14.24 -3.61 -4.15
CA SER A 138 -14.52 -2.27 -3.62
C SER A 138 -15.92 -2.18 -2.99
N TYR A 139 -16.03 -1.38 -1.93
CA TYR A 139 -17.27 -1.18 -1.17
C TYR A 139 -17.65 0.30 -0.99
N LEU A 140 -16.73 1.23 -1.29
CA LEU A 140 -17.00 2.66 -1.22
C LEU A 140 -17.65 3.10 -2.54
N GLU A 141 -18.73 3.86 -2.43
CA GLU A 141 -19.30 4.58 -3.57
C GLU A 141 -18.23 5.56 -4.10
N SER A 142 -18.03 5.53 -5.42
CA SER A 142 -16.98 6.28 -6.12
C SER A 142 -17.61 7.37 -6.99
#